data_AF-A0A1Y4DND6-F1
#
_entry.id   AF-A0A1Y4DND6-F1
#
_cell.length_a   1.000
_cell.length_b   1.000
_cell.length_c   1.000
_cell.angle_alpha   90.00
_cell.angle_beta   90.00
_cell.angle_gamma   90.00
#
_symmetry.space_group_name_H-M   'P 1'
#
loop_
_entity.id
_entity.type
_entity.pdbx_description
1 polymer ?
#
loop_
_entity_poly.entity_id
_entity_poly.type
_entity_poly.pdbx_seq_one_letter_code
_entity_poly.pdbx_strand_id
1 'polypeptide(L)'
;MKKGFTLIELLVVVLIIGILSAVALPQYTKAVEKARTTEAVTLLGDLINAEQIYKMANGSYTNDLSLLDLQLPGVTGTTTQTSTLTKNFQLTIPVATSTTFLAVAQRGTVSGTSFTASTNTDTQYTINASIDANGNIRRWCETAKPTAVLTADKTTGASSICKSIANGNAGGMIK
;
A
#
# COMPACT_ATOMS: atom_id res chain seq x y z
N MET A 1 -38.50 15.96 -41.12
CA MET A 1 -37.78 14.68 -41.33
C MET A 1 -36.62 14.63 -40.34
N LYS A 2 -36.59 13.68 -39.41
CA LYS A 2 -35.46 13.52 -38.48
C LYS A 2 -34.28 12.94 -39.29
N LYS A 3 -33.16 13.66 -39.37
CA LYS A 3 -31.90 13.11 -39.90
C LYS A 3 -31.46 11.97 -38.98
N GLY A 4 -31.49 10.73 -39.48
CA GLY A 4 -30.96 9.57 -38.77
C GLY A 4 -29.42 9.59 -38.84
N PHE A 5 -28.77 9.19 -37.75
CA PHE A 5 -27.34 8.90 -37.73
C PHE A 5 -27.01 7.80 -38.74
N THR A 6 -25.92 7.97 -39.50
CA THR A 6 -25.47 6.92 -40.41
C THR A 6 -24.71 5.84 -39.65
N LEU A 7 -24.82 4.58 -40.08
CA LEU A 7 -24.08 3.46 -39.49
C LEU A 7 -22.56 3.63 -39.62
N ILE A 8 -22.11 4.28 -40.70
CA ILE A 8 -20.69 4.53 -40.94
C ILE A 8 -20.12 5.60 -39.99
N GLU A 9 -20.90 6.62 -39.63
CA GLU A 9 -20.49 7.62 -38.64
C GLU A 9 -20.28 6.96 -37.27
N LEU A 10 -21.17 6.06 -36.86
CA LEU A 10 -21.01 5.34 -35.60
C LEU A 10 -19.81 4.38 -35.63
N LEU A 11 -19.51 3.76 -36.78
CA LEU A 11 -18.38 2.84 -36.90
C LEU A 11 -17.04 3.57 -36.72
N VAL A 12 -16.85 4.72 -37.37
CA VAL A 12 -15.60 5.49 -37.24
C VAL A 12 -15.43 6.04 -35.81
N VAL A 13 -16.52 6.47 -35.16
CA VAL A 13 -16.47 6.96 -33.78
C VAL A 13 -16.04 5.85 -32.82
N VAL A 14 -16.61 4.65 -32.93
CA VAL A 14 -16.23 3.51 -32.07
C VAL A 14 -14.79 3.08 -32.35
N LEU A 15 -14.33 3.16 -33.60
CA LEU A 15 -12.94 2.87 -33.97
C LEU A 15 -11.96 3.85 -33.29
N ILE A 16 -12.25 5.15 -33.31
CA ILE A 16 -11.39 6.16 -32.67
C ILE A 16 -11.38 5.98 -31.14
N ILE A 17 -12.55 5.78 -30.52
CA ILE A 17 -12.65 5.53 -29.07
C ILE A 17 -11.91 4.24 -28.69
N GLY A 18 -11.97 3.20 -29.52
CA GLY A 18 -11.23 1.95 -29.35
C GLY A 18 -9.72 2.18 -29.22
N ILE A 19 -9.13 2.93 -30.16
CA ILE A 19 -7.69 3.23 -30.16
C ILE A 19 -7.28 4.05 -28.92
N LEU A 20 -8.04 5.10 -28.60
CA LEU A 20 -7.74 5.94 -27.44
C LEU A 20 -7.83 5.15 -26.12
N SER A 21 -8.84 4.28 -25.99
CA SER A 21 -9.03 3.47 -24.78
C SER A 21 -7.89 2.49 -24.54
N ALA A 22 -7.32 1.91 -25.61
CA ALA A 22 -6.23 0.92 -25.52
C ALA A 22 -4.96 1.50 -24.88
N VAL A 23 -4.65 2.77 -25.14
CA VAL A 23 -3.47 3.45 -24.57
C VAL A 23 -3.79 4.07 -23.20
N ALA A 24 -5.00 4.62 -23.04
CA ALA A 24 -5.38 5.35 -21.83
C ALA A 24 -5.58 4.42 -20.61
N LEU A 25 -6.20 3.25 -20.79
CA LEU A 25 -6.50 2.32 -19.69
C LEU A 25 -5.27 1.90 -18.87
N PRO A 26 -4.17 1.38 -19.46
CA PRO A 26 -3.00 0.98 -18.68
C PRO A 26 -2.27 2.15 -18.01
N GLN A 27 -2.38 3.36 -18.56
CA GLN A 27 -1.82 4.56 -17.92
C GLN A 27 -2.66 4.97 -16.71
N TYR A 28 -3.99 4.93 -16.84
CA TYR A 28 -4.91 5.24 -15.76
C TYR A 28 -4.74 4.29 -14.56
N THR A 29 -4.65 2.98 -14.80
CA THR A 29 -4.46 2.01 -13.71
C THR A 29 -3.15 2.24 -12.96
N LYS A 30 -2.05 2.54 -13.66
CA LYS A 30 -0.77 2.91 -13.04
C LYS A 30 -0.86 4.17 -12.19
N ALA A 31 -1.59 5.19 -12.67
CA ALA A 31 -1.78 6.44 -11.92
C ALA A 31 -2.58 6.21 -10.62
N VAL A 32 -3.65 5.42 -10.68
CA VAL A 32 -4.44 5.05 -9.50
C VAL A 32 -3.61 4.27 -8.49
N GLU A 33 -2.79 3.33 -8.97
CA GLU A 33 -1.91 2.55 -8.10
C GLU A 33 -0.81 3.40 -7.45
N LYS A 34 -0.29 4.40 -8.17
CA LYS A 34 0.63 5.39 -7.59
C LYS A 34 -0.03 6.23 -6.48
N ALA A 35 -1.29 6.59 -6.65
CA ALA A 35 -2.02 7.32 -5.60
C ALA A 35 -2.23 6.44 -4.34
N ARG A 36 -2.62 5.17 -4.52
CA ARG A 36 -2.85 4.23 -3.42
C ARG A 36 -1.58 3.89 -2.64
N THR A 37 -0.45 3.82 -3.33
CA THR A 37 0.84 3.59 -2.67
C THR A 37 1.30 4.79 -1.86
N THR A 38 1.06 6.03 -2.31
CA THR A 38 1.25 7.22 -1.47
C THR A 38 0.35 7.18 -0.24
N GLU A 39 -0.91 6.78 -0.39
CA GLU A 39 -1.84 6.56 0.74
C GLU A 39 -1.24 5.57 1.75
N ALA A 40 -0.72 4.41 1.30
CA ALA A 40 -0.08 3.45 2.19
C ALA A 40 1.16 3.99 2.93
N VAL A 41 1.98 4.83 2.29
CA VAL A 41 3.13 5.48 2.95
C VAL A 41 2.66 6.42 4.06
N THR A 42 1.58 7.18 3.83
CA THR A 42 0.99 8.05 4.84
C THR A 42 0.45 7.23 6.02
N LEU A 43 -0.32 6.17 5.75
CA LEU A 43 -0.88 5.28 6.79
C LEU A 43 0.22 4.65 7.65
N LEU A 44 1.34 4.21 7.02
CA LEU A 44 2.50 3.69 7.75
C LEU A 44 3.23 4.78 8.54
N GLY A 45 3.24 6.03 8.05
CA GLY A 45 3.78 7.17 8.77
C GLY A 45 3.02 7.45 10.08
N ASP A 46 1.69 7.45 10.02
CA ASP A 46 0.85 7.62 11.20
C ASP A 46 1.05 6.48 12.21
N LEU A 47 1.14 5.24 11.72
CA LEU A 47 1.46 4.06 12.52
C LEU A 47 2.82 4.17 13.22
N ILE A 48 3.86 4.62 12.50
CA ILE A 48 5.18 4.84 13.07
C ILE A 48 5.12 5.88 14.20
N ASN A 49 4.43 7.00 13.99
CA ASN A 49 4.32 8.05 15.00
C ASN A 49 3.63 7.54 16.27
N ALA A 50 2.54 6.76 16.11
CA ALA A 50 1.83 6.17 17.24
C ALA A 50 2.69 5.13 17.99
N GLU A 51 3.44 4.29 17.29
CA GLU A 51 4.41 3.36 17.91
C GLU A 51 5.50 4.11 18.70
N GLN A 52 6.00 5.23 18.17
CA GLN A 52 7.00 6.03 18.87
C GLN A 52 6.43 6.64 20.16
N ILE A 53 5.21 7.17 20.13
CA ILE A 53 4.52 7.70 21.32
C ILE A 53 4.31 6.58 22.35
N TYR A 54 3.83 5.41 21.91
CA TYR A 54 3.64 4.26 22.79
C TYR A 54 4.96 3.82 23.45
N LYS A 55 6.05 3.73 22.68
CA LYS A 55 7.36 3.41 23.22
C LYS A 55 7.85 4.44 24.23
N MET A 56 7.57 5.73 24.04
CA MET A 56 7.94 6.77 25.01
C MET A 56 7.20 6.60 26.35
N ALA A 57 5.97 6.07 26.33
CA ALA A 57 5.18 5.83 27.54
C ALA A 57 5.49 4.47 28.20
N ASN A 58 5.66 3.41 27.41
CA ASN A 58 5.71 2.03 27.88
C ASN A 58 7.10 1.39 27.79
N GLY A 59 8.07 2.06 27.16
CA GLY A 59 9.46 1.60 27.04
C GLY A 59 9.69 0.49 26.01
N SER A 60 8.68 0.10 25.24
CA SER A 60 8.78 -0.90 24.16
C SER A 60 7.74 -0.65 23.08
N TYR A 61 8.01 -1.09 21.84
CA TYR A 61 6.99 -1.13 20.79
C TYR A 61 6.01 -2.27 21.05
N THR A 62 4.81 -2.18 20.49
CA THR A 62 3.79 -3.23 20.63
C THR A 62 3.36 -3.75 19.27
N ASN A 63 2.89 -5.00 19.23
CA ASN A 63 2.27 -5.57 18.04
C ASN A 63 0.73 -5.44 18.11
N ASP A 64 0.22 -4.84 19.19
CA ASP A 64 -1.20 -4.65 19.43
C ASP A 64 -1.65 -3.23 19.03
N LEU A 65 -2.25 -3.13 17.84
CA LEU A 65 -2.87 -1.93 17.28
C LEU A 65 -3.96 -1.32 18.17
N SER A 66 -4.57 -2.09 19.07
CA SER A 66 -5.59 -1.55 19.98
C SER A 66 -5.01 -0.74 21.14
N LEU A 67 -3.72 -0.93 21.43
CA LEU A 67 -2.98 -0.14 22.42
C LEU A 67 -2.40 1.15 21.83
N LEU A 68 -2.46 1.29 20.50
CA LEU A 68 -2.07 2.50 19.81
C LEU A 68 -3.28 3.39 19.59
N ASP A 69 -3.13 4.66 19.91
CA ASP A 69 -4.15 5.69 19.63
C ASP A 69 -4.10 6.08 18.14
N LEU A 70 -4.53 5.16 17.29
CA LEU A 70 -4.49 5.28 15.83
C LEU A 70 -5.87 5.50 15.24
N GLN A 71 -6.05 6.66 14.61
CA GLN A 71 -7.22 6.96 13.81
C GLN A 71 -6.85 6.90 12.32
N LEU A 72 -7.15 5.78 11.67
CA LEU A 72 -6.86 5.60 10.25
C LEU A 72 -8.09 5.95 9.40
N PRO A 73 -7.94 6.73 8.31
CA PRO A 73 -9.04 7.01 7.40
C PRO A 73 -9.46 5.74 6.63
N GLY A 74 -10.77 5.54 6.46
CA GLY A 74 -11.31 4.46 5.63
C GLY A 74 -11.17 3.05 6.21
N VAL A 75 -11.09 2.91 7.54
CA VAL A 75 -11.19 1.61 8.21
C VAL A 75 -12.54 0.98 7.88
N THR A 76 -12.51 -0.17 7.19
CA THR A 76 -13.72 -0.83 6.64
C THR A 76 -13.92 -2.24 7.23
N GLY A 77 -13.21 -2.60 8.30
CA GLY A 77 -13.31 -3.92 8.94
C GLY A 77 -12.96 -3.90 10.42
N THR A 78 -12.92 -5.08 11.04
CA THR A 78 -12.59 -5.22 12.46
C THR A 78 -11.11 -4.99 12.70
N THR A 79 -10.76 -4.04 13.56
CA THR A 79 -9.42 -3.93 14.12
C THR A 79 -9.19 -5.12 15.04
N THR A 80 -8.31 -6.01 14.63
CA THR A 80 -7.76 -7.07 15.47
C THR A 80 -6.48 -6.58 16.10
N GLN A 81 -6.04 -7.20 17.20
CA GLN A 81 -4.83 -6.80 17.90
C GLN A 81 -3.65 -6.61 16.93
N THR A 82 -3.44 -7.50 15.96
CA THR A 82 -2.27 -7.40 15.07
C THR A 82 -2.54 -6.80 13.69
N SER A 83 -3.80 -6.56 13.33
CA SER A 83 -4.15 -6.09 11.98
C SER A 83 -5.41 -5.24 11.92
N THR A 84 -5.38 -4.20 11.07
CA THR A 84 -6.55 -3.40 10.73
C THR A 84 -6.72 -3.29 9.23
N LEU A 85 -7.97 -3.16 8.77
CA LEU A 85 -8.33 -3.16 7.36
C LEU A 85 -8.81 -1.79 6.93
N THR A 86 -8.16 -1.24 5.91
CA THR A 86 -8.61 -0.05 5.17
C THR A 86 -9.23 -0.48 3.84
N LYS A 87 -9.81 0.46 3.09
CA LYS A 87 -10.42 0.16 1.78
C LYS A 87 -9.50 -0.62 0.82
N ASN A 88 -8.22 -0.26 0.75
CA ASN A 88 -7.27 -0.83 -0.21
C ASN A 88 -6.18 -1.69 0.46
N PHE A 89 -5.95 -1.54 1.76
CA PHE A 89 -4.79 -2.15 2.43
C PHE A 89 -5.16 -2.89 3.70
N GLN A 90 -4.47 -4.00 3.95
CA GLN A 90 -4.35 -4.57 5.27
C GLN A 90 -3.08 -4.03 5.92
N LEU A 91 -3.24 -3.36 7.07
CA LEU A 91 -2.10 -2.98 7.91
C LEU A 91 -1.90 -4.04 8.98
N THR A 92 -0.64 -4.41 9.21
CA THR A 92 -0.26 -5.43 10.20
C THR A 92 1.05 -5.04 10.86
N ILE A 93 1.18 -5.30 12.17
CA ILE A 93 2.45 -5.24 12.90
C ILE A 93 2.89 -6.69 13.20
N PRO A 94 3.60 -7.36 12.28
CA PRO A 94 4.06 -8.73 12.51
C PRO A 94 5.09 -8.84 13.63
N VAL A 95 5.85 -7.77 13.91
CA VAL A 95 6.95 -7.79 14.88
C VAL A 95 7.03 -6.46 15.60
N ALA A 96 7.09 -6.53 16.93
CA ALA A 96 7.44 -5.42 17.79
C ALA A 96 8.32 -5.92 18.94
N THR A 97 9.38 -5.17 19.23
CA THR A 97 10.32 -5.46 20.31
C THR A 97 10.59 -4.16 21.09
N SER A 98 11.46 -4.21 22.10
CA SER A 98 11.84 -3.00 22.84
C SER A 98 12.61 -1.98 21.99
N THR A 99 13.32 -2.43 20.95
CA THR A 99 14.24 -1.59 20.16
C THR A 99 13.83 -1.45 18.70
N THR A 100 13.11 -2.41 18.13
CA THR A 100 12.71 -2.42 16.72
C THR A 100 11.25 -2.82 16.54
N PHE A 101 10.65 -2.42 15.41
CA PHE A 101 9.38 -2.96 14.97
C PHE A 101 9.31 -3.00 13.44
N LEU A 102 8.37 -3.78 12.92
CA LEU A 102 8.02 -3.87 11.51
C LEU A 102 6.51 -3.68 11.36
N ALA A 103 6.14 -2.72 10.52
CA ALA A 103 4.79 -2.49 10.05
C ALA A 103 4.69 -2.80 8.55
N VAL A 104 3.57 -3.37 8.15
CA VAL A 104 3.32 -3.82 6.77
C VAL A 104 1.98 -3.29 6.31
N ALA A 105 1.95 -2.62 5.15
CA ALA A 105 0.74 -2.31 4.40
C ALA A 105 0.67 -3.22 3.17
N GLN A 106 -0.17 -4.25 3.23
CA GLN A 106 -0.36 -5.19 2.13
C GLN A 106 -1.49 -4.74 1.22
N ARG A 107 -1.23 -4.67 -0.10
CA ARG A 107 -2.29 -4.34 -1.05
C ARG A 107 -3.26 -5.50 -1.26
N GLY A 108 -4.55 -5.20 -1.19
CA GLY A 108 -5.62 -6.12 -1.57
C GLY A 108 -6.96 -5.43 -1.74
N THR A 109 -8.01 -6.21 -1.56
CA THR A 109 -9.40 -5.75 -1.54
C THR A 109 -10.03 -6.19 -0.23
N VAL A 110 -10.78 -5.30 0.40
CA VAL A 110 -11.55 -5.59 1.61
C VAL A 110 -13.02 -5.78 1.24
N SER A 111 -13.60 -6.87 1.72
CA SER A 111 -15.02 -7.18 1.58
C SER A 111 -15.57 -7.49 2.97
N GLY A 112 -16.25 -6.52 3.58
CA GLY A 112 -16.63 -6.60 4.99
C GLY A 112 -15.39 -6.75 5.88
N THR A 113 -15.35 -7.79 6.71
CA THR A 113 -14.21 -8.08 7.60
C THR A 113 -13.12 -8.94 6.95
N SER A 114 -13.27 -9.34 5.69
CA SER A 114 -12.31 -10.19 4.98
C SER A 114 -11.37 -9.36 4.11
N PHE A 115 -10.09 -9.72 4.14
CA PHE A 115 -9.06 -9.17 3.27
C PHE A 115 -8.58 -10.22 2.28
N THR A 116 -8.59 -9.87 1.00
CA THR A 116 -8.02 -10.68 -0.08
C THR A 116 -6.84 -9.92 -0.68
N ALA A 117 -5.63 -10.45 -0.45
CA ALA A 117 -4.42 -9.91 -1.04
C ALA A 117 -4.52 -9.88 -2.57
N SER A 118 -3.95 -8.83 -3.20
CA SER A 118 -3.95 -8.77 -4.65
C SER A 118 -3.10 -9.90 -5.25
N THR A 119 -3.65 -10.56 -6.27
CA THR A 119 -2.99 -11.64 -7.02
C THR A 119 -2.54 -11.18 -8.41
N ASN A 120 -2.95 -10.00 -8.85
CA ASN A 120 -2.54 -9.47 -10.14
C ASN A 120 -1.09 -8.98 -10.05
N THR A 121 -0.23 -9.44 -10.95
CA THR A 121 1.21 -9.13 -10.97
C THR A 121 1.50 -7.63 -11.01
N ASP A 122 0.62 -6.83 -11.60
CA ASP A 122 0.76 -5.38 -11.67
C ASP A 122 0.34 -4.68 -10.38
N THR A 123 -0.34 -5.34 -9.44
CA THR A 123 -0.84 -4.71 -8.20
C THR A 123 -0.52 -5.50 -6.93
N GLN A 124 0.23 -6.59 -7.06
CA GLN A 124 0.67 -7.43 -5.95
C GLN A 124 1.95 -6.85 -5.34
N TYR A 125 1.78 -5.93 -4.41
CA TYR A 125 2.89 -5.34 -3.65
C TYR A 125 2.52 -5.15 -2.18
N THR A 126 3.57 -5.04 -1.36
CA THR A 126 3.48 -4.64 0.05
C THR A 126 4.46 -3.52 0.30
N ILE A 127 4.08 -2.58 1.16
CA ILE A 127 4.99 -1.53 1.63
C ILE A 127 5.32 -1.86 3.09
N ASN A 128 6.61 -1.95 3.37
CA ASN A 128 7.14 -2.24 4.68
C ASN A 128 7.71 -0.95 5.26
N ALA A 129 7.49 -0.75 6.55
CA ALA A 129 8.10 0.29 7.34
C ALA A 129 8.68 -0.32 8.61
N SER A 130 9.93 -0.02 8.94
CA SER A 130 10.54 -0.47 10.18
C SER A 130 11.29 0.65 10.88
N ILE A 131 11.46 0.50 12.19
CA ILE A 131 12.44 1.26 12.96
C ILE A 131 13.56 0.31 13.37
N ASP A 132 14.81 0.69 13.04
CA ASP A 132 15.99 -0.03 13.52
C ASP A 132 16.31 0.30 14.99
N ALA A 133 17.25 -0.44 15.58
CA ALA A 133 17.59 -0.25 17.00
C ALA A 133 18.17 1.15 17.31
N ASN A 134 18.60 1.89 16.29
CA ASN A 134 19.13 3.24 16.40
C ASN A 134 18.03 4.31 16.23
N GLY A 135 16.77 3.90 16.01
CA GLY A 135 15.65 4.82 15.82
C GLY A 135 15.48 5.32 14.38
N ASN A 136 16.25 4.82 13.41
CA ASN A 136 16.09 5.25 12.02
C ASN A 136 14.87 4.58 11.40
N ILE A 137 14.05 5.41 10.74
CA ILE A 137 12.90 4.94 9.98
C ILE A 137 13.37 4.44 8.62
N ARG A 138 12.94 3.24 8.25
CA ARG A 138 13.24 2.61 6.96
C ARG A 138 11.94 2.21 6.31
N ARG A 139 11.81 2.49 5.01
CA ARG A 139 10.64 2.08 4.23
C ARG A 139 11.08 1.50 2.90
N TRP A 140 10.44 0.41 2.48
CA TRP A 140 10.70 -0.23 1.19
C TRP A 140 9.45 -0.94 0.70
N CYS A 141 9.50 -1.43 -0.53
CA CYS A 141 8.40 -2.18 -1.12
C CYS A 141 8.89 -3.51 -1.67
N GLU A 142 8.05 -4.53 -1.55
CA GLU A 142 8.29 -5.87 -2.09
C GLU A 142 7.07 -6.44 -2.81
N THR A 143 7.28 -7.46 -3.64
CA THR A 143 6.22 -8.23 -4.29
C THR A 143 5.84 -9.44 -3.42
N ALA A 144 4.54 -9.63 -3.14
CA ALA A 144 3.97 -10.67 -2.26
C ALA A 144 4.31 -10.53 -0.75
N LYS A 145 3.68 -11.37 0.12
CA LYS A 145 3.64 -11.23 1.60
C LYS A 145 5.03 -11.28 2.27
N PRO A 146 5.43 -10.27 3.07
CA PRO A 146 6.47 -10.43 4.07
C PRO A 146 5.85 -11.14 5.26
N THR A 147 5.89 -12.46 5.27
CA THR A 147 5.58 -13.25 6.49
C THR A 147 6.79 -13.43 7.39
N ALA A 148 7.94 -12.83 7.06
CA ALA A 148 9.17 -13.00 7.82
C ALA A 148 9.51 -11.76 8.66
N VAL A 149 10.05 -12.00 9.85
CA VAL A 149 10.74 -11.02 10.68
C VAL A 149 11.85 -10.39 9.83
N LEU A 150 11.70 -9.10 9.48
CA LEU A 150 12.75 -8.37 8.79
C LEU A 150 13.76 -7.93 9.85
N THR A 151 14.74 -8.80 10.13
CA THR A 151 15.86 -8.51 11.04
C THR A 151 16.95 -7.64 10.40
N ALA A 152 16.83 -7.35 9.11
CA ALA A 152 17.70 -6.45 8.35
C ALA A 152 16.94 -5.81 7.18
N ASP A 153 17.46 -4.70 6.66
CA ASP A 153 16.94 -4.03 5.46
C ASP A 153 16.75 -5.02 4.32
N LYS A 154 15.57 -5.02 3.71
CA LYS A 154 15.44 -5.58 2.37
C LYS A 154 15.37 -4.43 1.39
N THR A 155 16.55 -3.99 0.94
CA THR A 155 16.69 -3.01 -0.15
C THR A 155 16.41 -3.61 -1.53
N THR A 156 16.02 -4.89 -1.61
CA THR A 156 15.82 -5.62 -2.86
C THR A 156 14.39 -6.15 -2.93
N GLY A 157 13.53 -5.47 -3.71
CA GLY A 157 12.12 -5.89 -3.85
C GLY A 157 11.18 -4.94 -4.61
N ALA A 158 11.63 -3.76 -5.07
CA ALA A 158 10.71 -2.75 -5.55
C ALA A 158 9.89 -3.17 -6.80
N SER A 159 8.56 -3.16 -6.68
CA SER A 159 7.62 -3.29 -7.81
C SER A 159 7.71 -2.08 -8.75
N SER A 160 7.22 -2.20 -9.99
CA SER A 160 7.23 -1.10 -10.97
C SER A 160 6.48 0.15 -10.47
N ILE A 161 5.37 -0.04 -9.74
CA ILE A 161 4.62 1.04 -9.09
C ILE A 161 5.46 1.66 -7.97
N CYS A 162 6.02 0.84 -7.08
CA CYS A 162 6.83 1.33 -5.97
C CYS A 162 8.11 2.04 -6.41
N LYS A 163 8.72 1.64 -7.54
CA LYS A 163 9.85 2.32 -8.18
C LYS A 163 9.50 3.71 -8.70
N SER A 164 8.23 3.98 -9.00
CA SER A 164 7.78 5.30 -9.46
C SER A 164 7.56 6.32 -8.33
N ILE A 165 7.66 5.86 -7.09
CA ILE A 165 7.45 6.63 -5.85
C ILE A 165 8.76 6.76 -5.09
N ALA A 166 9.47 5.64 -4.93
CA ALA A 166 10.87 5.68 -4.57
C ALA A 166 11.58 6.53 -5.62
N ASN A 167 12.43 7.47 -5.23
CA ASN A 167 13.15 8.39 -6.13
C ASN A 167 14.20 7.68 -7.01
N GLY A 168 13.85 6.57 -7.66
CA GLY A 168 14.72 5.77 -8.52
C GLY A 168 15.92 5.13 -7.82
N ASN A 169 15.99 5.16 -6.48
CA ASN A 169 17.17 4.67 -5.78
C ASN A 169 17.28 3.14 -5.91
N ALA A 170 18.46 2.64 -6.29
CA ALA A 170 18.72 1.24 -6.59
C ALA A 170 18.41 0.28 -5.43
N GLY A 171 18.34 0.81 -4.20
CA GLY A 171 18.00 0.06 -2.98
C GLY A 171 16.51 -0.03 -2.65
N GLY A 172 15.58 0.35 -3.54
CA GLY A 172 14.14 0.13 -3.32
C GLY A 172 13.53 0.85 -2.11
N MET A 173 14.29 1.75 -1.46
CA MET A 173 13.86 2.50 -0.29
C MET A 173 12.97 3.67 -0.70
N ILE A 174 11.86 3.83 0.03
CA ILE A 174 10.94 4.95 -0.11
C ILE A 174 11.39 6.01 0.90
N LYS A 175 11.80 7.18 0.41
CA LYS A 175 12.18 8.32 1.25
C LYS A 175 10.95 9.11 1.63
#